data_AF-A0A3R8S1U0-F1
#
_entry.id   AF-A0A3R8S1U0-F1
#
_cell.length_a   1.000
_cell.length_b   1.000
_cell.length_c   1.000
_cell.angle_alpha   90.00
_cell.angle_beta   90.00
_cell.angle_gamma   90.00
#
_symmetry.space_group_name_H-M   'P 1'
#
loop_
_entity.id
_entity.type
_entity.pdbx_description
1 polymer ?
#
loop_
_entity_poly.entity_id
_entity_poly.type
_entity_poly.pdbx_seq_one_letter_code
_entity_poly.pdbx_strand_id
1 'polypeptide(L)'
;PPPRPDAGASVTPYGDWLLRAHDRWTAAGRPMGVRVLDSVLRTLRGASSLTESLGLAPVELAVIETDGALEQADSLKTAYDGAPGTGLHVSVNSLDEMAAHPGITARQQGLDGLCETCRDCPVVRSCGGGLYAHRYRSEGGTGGFMNPSVYCADLKQLITGIRDREDRRTPMSHLPLDDVHLAEIAAGFGGADAVDRLARHELTVNRELLGAVWHESPHDETGTAAWETLAVLDAEAPESVDAVLAHPYLRPWAQRVLRGDGEAGPIAMRGVAELAAAALLRSGQAGGVTVPTHLGVLRLPTLGALVVGEATEARVTSVSDESFHVRVEGREHTVGPKSAADTAWWARHRFELPGWAVALEDTDPWRDAHGYPVRDRLSPAAAGSWHRDLAAAWEWIRRELPAYAPGLAAGLSVVTPLRESTTGADISSAARDAFGAVGIARPGTPQSLACLLVHEFQHVKLGAVLDVADLYDPTCERLFYAPWRPDPRPLEGLLQGTYAHIAVVDYWRARRRTAPGAEARDAEVRFARWRQQTAEAVDTLIGSGALTDLGMRFVASMGETVASRLGEPVAADALLSAQRTARDHKVRITGLD
;
A
#
# COMPACT_ATOMS: atom_id res chain seq x y z
N PRO A 1 -11.13 33.79 -23.24
CA PRO A 1 -10.59 34.43 -22.01
C PRO A 1 -11.23 35.80 -21.83
N PRO A 2 -11.45 36.29 -20.60
CA PRO A 2 -11.91 37.66 -20.40
C PRO A 2 -10.84 38.66 -20.92
N PRO A 3 -11.25 39.84 -21.41
CA PRO A 3 -10.30 40.94 -21.60
C PRO A 3 -9.62 41.26 -20.26
N ARG A 4 -8.32 41.59 -20.29
CA ARG A 4 -7.58 41.95 -19.07
C ARG A 4 -8.29 43.18 -18.46
N PRO A 5 -8.82 43.11 -17.23
CA PRO A 5 -9.52 44.25 -16.65
C PRO A 5 -8.59 45.45 -16.50
N ASP A 6 -9.15 46.66 -16.55
CA ASP A 6 -8.44 47.88 -16.19
C ASP A 6 -7.84 47.75 -14.77
N ALA A 7 -6.71 48.42 -14.55
CA ALA A 7 -5.98 48.34 -13.30
C ALA A 7 -6.89 48.64 -12.09
N GLY A 8 -7.19 47.61 -11.27
CA GLY A 8 -7.95 47.75 -10.03
C GLY A 8 -9.08 46.72 -9.77
N ALA A 9 -9.51 45.93 -10.77
CA ALA A 9 -10.69 45.05 -10.61
C ALA A 9 -10.40 43.64 -10.04
N SER A 10 -9.25 43.02 -10.37
CA SER A 10 -8.74 41.79 -9.75
C SER A 10 -7.23 41.71 -10.00
N VAL A 11 -6.47 41.21 -9.01
CA VAL A 11 -5.03 40.99 -9.12
C VAL A 11 -4.71 39.73 -9.95
N THR A 12 -5.68 38.81 -10.09
CA THR A 12 -5.51 37.49 -10.74
C THR A 12 -6.70 37.14 -11.65
N PRO A 13 -7.01 37.97 -12.66
CA PRO A 13 -8.22 37.83 -13.47
C PRO A 13 -8.27 36.51 -14.27
N TYR A 14 -7.13 35.99 -14.73
CA TYR A 14 -7.06 34.73 -15.46
C TYR A 14 -7.08 33.52 -14.51
N GLY A 15 -6.41 33.63 -13.35
CA GLY A 15 -6.48 32.62 -12.29
C GLY A 15 -7.92 32.41 -11.81
N ASP A 16 -8.63 33.49 -11.50
CA ASP A 16 -10.02 33.45 -11.06
C ASP A 16 -10.96 32.85 -12.13
N TRP A 17 -10.73 33.20 -13.40
CA TRP A 17 -11.50 32.66 -14.51
C TRP A 17 -11.25 31.16 -14.72
N LEU A 18 -9.99 30.73 -14.67
CA LEU A 18 -9.62 29.30 -14.79
C LEU A 18 -10.13 28.48 -13.61
N LEU A 19 -10.15 29.03 -12.39
CA LEU A 19 -10.73 28.37 -11.22
C LEU A 19 -12.25 28.19 -11.37
N ARG A 20 -12.98 29.18 -11.91
CA ARG A 20 -14.41 29.01 -12.23
C ARG A 20 -14.64 27.93 -13.29
N ALA A 21 -13.76 27.84 -14.28
CA ALA A 21 -13.81 26.77 -15.29
C ALA A 21 -13.55 25.40 -14.65
N HIS A 22 -12.54 25.29 -13.78
CA HIS A 22 -12.23 24.09 -13.01
C HIS A 22 -13.41 23.62 -12.15
N ASP A 23 -14.08 24.55 -11.47
CA ASP A 23 -15.22 24.26 -10.62
C ASP A 23 -16.37 23.62 -11.41
N ARG A 24 -16.72 24.21 -12.55
CA ARG A 24 -17.74 23.69 -13.47
C ARG A 24 -17.33 22.36 -14.10
N TRP A 25 -16.10 22.27 -14.59
CA TRP A 25 -15.56 21.09 -15.22
C TRP A 25 -15.60 19.88 -14.28
N THR A 26 -15.20 20.06 -13.03
CA THR A 26 -15.24 18.98 -12.06
C THR A 26 -16.65 18.70 -11.52
N ALA A 27 -17.51 19.72 -11.37
CA ALA A 27 -18.91 19.49 -11.00
C ALA A 27 -19.67 18.65 -12.05
N ALA A 28 -19.23 18.70 -13.31
CA ALA A 28 -19.74 17.86 -14.39
C ALA A 28 -19.06 16.46 -14.47
N GLY A 29 -18.25 16.08 -13.48
CA GLY A 29 -17.54 14.79 -13.48
C GLY A 29 -16.32 14.73 -14.40
N ARG A 30 -15.72 15.89 -14.74
CA ARG A 30 -14.54 16.00 -15.63
C ARG A 30 -14.72 15.26 -16.97
N PRO A 31 -15.76 15.60 -17.76
CA PRO A 31 -16.19 14.78 -18.90
C PRO A 31 -15.21 14.75 -20.10
N MET A 32 -14.16 15.57 -20.07
CA MET A 32 -13.10 15.62 -21.06
C MET A 32 -11.79 16.08 -20.41
N GLY A 33 -10.64 15.76 -21.01
CA GLY A 33 -9.36 16.29 -20.57
C GLY A 33 -9.25 17.81 -20.81
N VAL A 34 -8.80 18.55 -19.81
CA VAL A 34 -8.47 19.97 -19.92
C VAL A 34 -7.00 20.12 -19.54
N ARG A 35 -6.14 20.02 -20.55
CA ARG A 35 -4.68 19.89 -20.43
C ARG A 35 -4.02 20.78 -19.38
N VAL A 36 -4.42 22.04 -19.25
CA VAL A 36 -3.87 22.96 -18.22
C VAL A 36 -4.28 22.56 -16.80
N LEU A 37 -5.54 22.17 -16.59
CA LEU A 37 -6.05 21.72 -15.28
C LEU A 37 -5.47 20.36 -14.92
N ASP A 38 -5.42 19.43 -15.88
CA ASP A 38 -4.80 18.12 -15.72
C ASP A 38 -3.31 18.23 -15.38
N SER A 39 -2.59 19.18 -15.99
CA SER A 39 -1.18 19.42 -15.69
C SER A 39 -0.98 19.94 -14.26
N VAL A 40 -1.84 20.84 -13.78
CA VAL A 40 -1.80 21.29 -12.38
C VAL A 40 -2.09 20.13 -11.43
N LEU A 41 -3.14 19.33 -11.68
CA LEU A 41 -3.48 18.17 -10.85
C LEU A 41 -2.34 17.13 -10.80
N ARG A 42 -1.72 16.83 -11.94
CA ARG A 42 -0.58 15.90 -12.03
C ARG A 42 0.63 16.42 -11.25
N THR A 43 1.00 17.68 -11.46
CA THR A 43 2.17 18.27 -10.78
C THR A 43 1.98 18.43 -9.28
N LEU A 44 0.75 18.66 -8.81
CA LEU A 44 0.43 18.63 -7.37
C LEU A 44 0.63 17.24 -6.74
N ARG A 45 0.56 16.16 -7.54
CA ARG A 45 0.80 14.76 -7.13
C ARG A 45 2.24 14.30 -7.41
N GLY A 46 3.14 15.21 -7.77
CA GLY A 46 4.53 14.89 -8.10
C GLY A 46 4.76 14.30 -9.50
N ALA A 47 3.73 14.20 -10.34
CA ALA A 47 3.85 13.73 -11.71
C ALA A 47 4.23 14.85 -12.69
N SER A 48 4.69 14.49 -13.89
CA SER A 48 5.03 15.43 -14.95
C SER A 48 3.81 16.16 -15.54
N SER A 49 4.01 17.39 -15.98
CA SER A 49 3.01 18.20 -16.70
C SER A 49 2.70 17.63 -18.09
N LEU A 50 1.51 17.93 -18.63
CA LEU A 50 1.12 17.59 -20.01
C LEU A 50 1.35 18.76 -20.99
N THR A 51 2.03 19.82 -20.55
CA THR A 51 2.31 21.02 -21.34
C THR A 51 3.64 21.65 -20.94
N GLU A 52 4.35 22.22 -21.91
CA GLU A 52 5.57 23.01 -21.69
C GLU A 52 5.35 24.31 -20.90
N SER A 53 4.09 24.72 -20.71
CA SER A 53 3.76 25.95 -19.99
C SER A 53 3.79 25.81 -18.46
N LEU A 54 3.87 24.58 -17.95
CA LEU A 54 3.79 24.23 -16.52
C LEU A 54 4.77 23.10 -16.19
N GLY A 55 5.21 23.05 -14.93
CA GLY A 55 6.14 22.05 -14.42
C GLY A 55 7.61 22.33 -14.73
N LEU A 56 8.49 21.60 -14.07
CA LEU A 56 9.95 21.72 -14.21
C LEU A 56 10.56 20.70 -15.18
N ALA A 57 9.72 19.87 -15.82
CA ALA A 57 10.20 18.85 -16.74
C ALA A 57 10.96 19.50 -17.92
N PRO A 58 12.05 18.88 -18.39
CA PRO A 58 12.78 19.36 -19.55
C PRO A 58 11.84 19.46 -20.77
N VAL A 59 11.95 20.54 -21.56
CA VAL A 59 11.11 20.71 -22.76
C VAL A 59 11.89 20.31 -24.00
N GLU A 60 11.52 19.18 -24.58
CA GLU A 60 12.20 18.58 -25.74
C GLU A 60 11.35 18.81 -27.00
N LEU A 61 11.39 20.04 -27.54
CA LEU A 61 10.65 20.43 -28.74
C LEU A 61 11.58 21.09 -29.76
N ALA A 62 11.44 20.69 -31.03
CA ALA A 62 12.03 21.35 -32.18
C ALA A 62 10.95 21.79 -33.17
N VAL A 63 11.03 23.03 -33.66
CA VAL A 63 10.16 23.55 -34.72
C VAL A 63 10.94 23.53 -36.04
N ILE A 64 10.33 23.01 -37.10
CA ILE A 64 10.88 23.03 -38.46
C ILE A 64 9.98 23.94 -39.29
N GLU A 65 10.51 25.10 -39.69
CA GLU A 65 9.80 26.05 -40.54
C GLU A 65 9.67 25.54 -41.98
N THR A 66 8.76 26.13 -42.74
CA THR A 66 8.46 25.66 -44.12
C THR A 66 9.64 25.79 -45.08
N ASP A 67 10.62 26.63 -44.78
CA ASP A 67 11.86 26.78 -45.55
C ASP A 67 12.97 25.82 -45.10
N GLY A 68 12.77 25.07 -44.01
CA GLY A 68 13.74 24.15 -43.42
C GLY A 68 14.55 24.72 -42.26
N ALA A 69 14.31 25.97 -41.86
CA ALA A 69 14.94 26.54 -40.67
C ALA A 69 14.51 25.79 -39.40
N LEU A 70 15.47 25.52 -38.52
CA LEU A 70 15.22 24.93 -37.20
C LEU A 70 15.03 26.07 -36.18
N GLU A 71 13.86 26.12 -35.57
CA GLU A 71 13.48 27.13 -34.59
C GLU A 71 13.23 26.52 -33.21
N GLN A 72 13.42 27.32 -32.17
CA GLN A 72 12.87 27.05 -30.85
C GLN A 72 11.33 27.11 -30.88
N ALA A 73 10.66 26.87 -29.74
CA ALA A 73 9.20 26.92 -29.68
C ALA A 73 8.62 28.23 -30.27
N ASP A 74 7.60 28.09 -31.10
CA ASP A 74 6.89 29.16 -31.80
C ASP A 74 6.41 30.28 -30.87
N SER A 75 6.05 29.93 -29.63
CA SER A 75 5.65 30.86 -28.58
C SER A 75 6.68 31.98 -28.31
N LEU A 76 7.96 31.77 -28.60
CA LEU A 76 9.01 32.79 -28.46
C LEU A 76 8.82 33.99 -29.40
N LYS A 77 8.08 33.85 -30.51
CA LYS A 77 7.76 34.97 -31.41
C LYS A 77 7.01 36.11 -30.70
N THR A 78 6.46 35.86 -29.51
CA THR A 78 5.83 36.88 -28.66
C THR A 78 6.81 37.73 -27.85
N ALA A 79 8.08 37.31 -27.72
CA ALA A 79 9.07 38.01 -26.91
C ALA A 79 9.69 39.21 -27.65
N TYR A 80 10.26 38.95 -28.83
CA TYR A 80 10.83 39.95 -29.73
C TYR A 80 11.02 39.36 -31.14
N ASP A 81 11.27 40.21 -32.12
CA ASP A 81 11.47 39.79 -33.52
C ASP A 81 12.68 38.85 -33.65
N GLY A 82 12.50 37.70 -34.30
CA GLY A 82 13.54 36.68 -34.47
C GLY A 82 13.88 35.84 -33.22
N ALA A 83 13.16 36.00 -32.11
CA ALA A 83 13.43 35.27 -30.86
C ALA A 83 13.56 33.73 -30.94
N PRO A 84 12.76 33.00 -31.76
CA PRO A 84 12.91 31.54 -31.84
C PRO A 84 14.09 31.09 -32.72
N GLY A 85 14.69 31.97 -33.51
CA GLY A 85 15.71 31.62 -34.49
C GLY A 85 16.94 31.00 -33.83
N THR A 86 17.39 29.86 -34.35
CA THR A 86 18.64 29.21 -33.93
C THR A 86 19.80 29.43 -34.91
N GLY A 87 19.48 29.87 -36.13
CA GLY A 87 20.44 29.95 -37.24
C GLY A 87 20.79 28.59 -37.86
N LEU A 88 20.16 27.49 -37.42
CA LEU A 88 20.38 26.14 -37.92
C LEU A 88 19.34 25.78 -38.99
N HIS A 89 19.69 24.84 -39.86
CA HIS A 89 18.83 24.41 -40.96
C HIS A 89 18.87 22.89 -41.15
N VAL A 90 17.70 22.26 -41.37
CA VAL A 90 17.53 20.80 -41.38
C VAL A 90 18.36 20.07 -42.44
N SER A 91 18.75 20.76 -43.52
CA SER A 91 19.58 20.18 -44.59
C SER A 91 21.08 20.10 -44.27
N VAL A 92 21.56 20.84 -43.27
CA VAL A 92 23.00 20.94 -42.95
C VAL A 92 23.32 20.70 -41.47
N ASN A 93 22.31 20.74 -40.59
CA ASN A 93 22.48 20.54 -39.15
C ASN A 93 21.71 19.34 -38.63
N SER A 94 22.26 18.68 -37.61
CA SER A 94 21.56 17.59 -36.90
C SER A 94 20.65 18.12 -35.80
N LEU A 95 19.70 17.31 -35.35
CA LEU A 95 18.88 17.63 -34.17
C LEU A 95 19.72 17.61 -32.88
N ASP A 96 20.84 16.88 -32.83
CA ASP A 96 21.77 16.90 -31.69
C ASP A 96 22.48 18.26 -31.58
N GLU A 97 22.87 18.85 -32.72
CA GLU A 97 23.43 20.21 -32.76
C GLU A 97 22.39 21.24 -32.29
N MET A 98 21.12 21.06 -32.66
CA MET A 98 20.03 21.89 -32.17
C MET A 98 19.79 21.72 -30.66
N ALA A 99 19.84 20.48 -30.14
CA ALA A 99 19.68 20.21 -28.71
C ALA A 99 20.76 20.89 -27.85
N ALA A 100 21.95 21.08 -28.40
CA ALA A 100 23.06 21.82 -27.79
C ALA A 100 22.96 23.35 -27.91
N HIS A 101 21.97 23.88 -28.64
CA HIS A 101 21.81 25.34 -28.80
C HIS A 101 21.51 26.00 -27.44
N PRO A 102 22.17 27.11 -27.06
CA PRO A 102 22.01 27.74 -25.75
C PRO A 102 20.56 28.08 -25.38
N GLY A 103 19.74 28.50 -26.35
CA GLY A 103 18.31 28.77 -26.15
C GLY A 103 17.49 27.51 -25.79
N ILE A 104 17.88 26.35 -26.31
CA ILE A 104 17.27 25.06 -25.98
C ILE A 104 17.76 24.58 -24.60
N THR A 105 19.07 24.64 -24.35
CA THR A 105 19.66 24.22 -23.07
C THR A 105 19.12 25.05 -21.90
N ALA A 106 18.85 26.35 -22.10
CA ALA A 106 18.25 27.21 -21.07
C ALA A 106 16.88 26.71 -20.55
N ARG A 107 16.20 25.83 -21.31
CA ARG A 107 14.91 25.24 -20.96
C ARG A 107 15.02 23.83 -20.37
N GLN A 108 16.23 23.28 -20.29
CA GLN A 108 16.52 21.98 -19.69
C GLN A 108 17.00 22.08 -18.23
N GLN A 109 17.27 23.29 -17.75
CA GLN A 109 17.90 23.56 -16.44
C GLN A 109 16.94 23.41 -15.24
N GLY A 110 15.67 23.08 -15.47
CA GLY A 110 14.68 22.91 -14.39
C GLY A 110 14.62 24.13 -13.47
N LEU A 111 14.82 23.90 -12.16
CA LEU A 111 14.75 24.93 -11.13
C LEU A 111 15.93 25.92 -11.19
N ASP A 112 17.12 25.46 -11.58
CA ASP A 112 18.34 26.27 -11.62
C ASP A 112 18.30 27.34 -12.72
N GLY A 113 17.49 27.11 -13.77
CA GLY A 113 17.24 28.06 -14.87
C GLY A 113 16.21 29.16 -14.57
N LEU A 114 15.84 29.37 -13.30
CA LEU A 114 14.81 30.31 -12.87
C LEU A 114 15.34 31.47 -12.01
N CYS A 115 14.67 32.63 -12.07
CA CYS A 115 14.99 33.78 -11.22
C CYS A 115 14.78 33.46 -9.71
N GLU A 116 15.39 34.26 -8.83
CA GLU A 116 15.32 34.09 -7.38
C GLU A 116 13.87 34.02 -6.86
N THR A 117 13.00 34.92 -7.31
CA THR A 117 11.57 34.92 -6.95
C THR A 117 10.88 33.59 -7.25
N CYS A 118 11.24 32.93 -8.36
CA CYS A 118 10.69 31.63 -8.70
C CYS A 118 11.30 30.52 -7.83
N ARG A 119 12.61 30.54 -7.57
CA ARG A 119 13.30 29.54 -6.76
C ARG A 119 12.77 29.50 -5.31
N ASP A 120 12.36 30.65 -4.79
CA ASP A 120 11.77 30.78 -3.44
C ASP A 120 10.24 30.54 -3.41
N CYS A 121 9.60 30.30 -4.56
CA CYS A 121 8.15 30.21 -4.65
C CYS A 121 7.65 28.80 -4.28
N PRO A 122 6.68 28.66 -3.35
CA PRO A 122 6.22 27.36 -2.87
C PRO A 122 5.49 26.52 -3.92
N VAL A 123 5.05 27.13 -5.04
CA VAL A 123 4.37 26.42 -6.13
C VAL A 123 5.26 26.21 -7.35
N VAL A 124 6.56 26.52 -7.28
CA VAL A 124 7.47 26.49 -8.44
C VAL A 124 7.57 25.11 -9.10
N ARG A 125 7.48 24.04 -8.32
CA ARG A 125 7.48 22.67 -8.86
C ARG A 125 6.29 22.39 -9.79
N SER A 126 5.16 23.05 -9.56
CA SER A 126 3.97 22.95 -10.40
C SER A 126 3.93 23.98 -11.51
N CYS A 127 4.35 25.23 -11.26
CA CYS A 127 4.28 26.27 -12.28
C CYS A 127 5.48 26.28 -13.25
N GLY A 128 6.66 25.82 -12.83
CA GLY A 128 7.88 25.85 -13.66
C GLY A 128 8.39 27.26 -14.00
N GLY A 129 7.89 28.29 -13.34
CA GLY A 129 8.07 29.69 -13.76
C GLY A 129 7.14 30.14 -14.89
N GLY A 130 6.23 29.26 -15.35
CA GLY A 130 5.34 29.48 -16.48
C GLY A 130 6.04 29.31 -17.84
N LEU A 131 5.28 29.45 -18.92
CA LEU A 131 5.82 29.39 -20.29
C LEU A 131 6.99 30.35 -20.48
N TYR A 132 8.09 29.85 -21.05
CA TYR A 132 9.36 30.56 -21.17
C TYR A 132 9.23 31.95 -21.82
N ALA A 133 8.45 32.05 -22.90
CA ALA A 133 8.22 33.31 -23.61
C ALA A 133 7.57 34.41 -22.72
N HIS A 134 6.74 34.01 -21.76
CA HIS A 134 6.06 34.94 -20.84
C HIS A 134 6.99 35.59 -19.80
N ARG A 135 8.27 35.19 -19.77
CA ARG A 135 9.28 35.70 -18.84
C ARG A 135 10.17 36.77 -19.47
N TYR A 136 9.99 37.06 -20.76
CA TYR A 136 10.76 38.10 -21.42
C TYR A 136 10.34 39.48 -20.90
N ARG A 137 11.34 40.29 -20.53
CA ARG A 137 11.16 41.70 -20.16
C ARG A 137 12.27 42.51 -20.82
N SER A 138 11.92 43.65 -21.42
CA SER A 138 12.83 44.59 -22.09
C SER A 138 12.72 45.99 -21.47
N GLU A 139 13.12 46.12 -20.21
CA GLU A 139 13.26 47.45 -19.58
C GLU A 139 14.67 47.99 -19.87
N GLY A 140 14.78 49.21 -20.40
CA GLY A 140 16.07 49.89 -20.61
C GLY A 140 16.89 49.46 -21.84
N GLY A 141 16.30 48.71 -22.78
CA GLY A 141 16.93 48.36 -24.07
C GLY A 141 17.73 47.04 -24.07
N THR A 142 17.91 46.39 -22.91
CA THR A 142 18.46 45.03 -22.80
C THR A 142 17.36 44.10 -22.27
N GLY A 143 16.94 43.12 -23.07
CA GLY A 143 15.89 42.17 -22.68
C GLY A 143 16.42 40.82 -22.20
N GLY A 144 15.68 40.14 -21.32
CA GLY A 144 16.07 38.82 -20.81
C GLY A 144 14.91 37.99 -20.26
N PHE A 145 15.14 36.68 -20.06
CA PHE A 145 14.15 35.68 -19.65
C PHE A 145 14.22 35.28 -18.16
N MET A 146 15.15 35.86 -17.40
CA MET A 146 15.33 35.59 -15.97
C MET A 146 14.38 36.46 -15.12
N ASN A 147 13.09 36.43 -15.46
CA ASN A 147 12.04 37.14 -14.75
C ASN A 147 10.89 36.19 -14.42
N PRO A 148 10.04 36.51 -13.43
CA PRO A 148 8.75 35.85 -13.28
C PRO A 148 7.91 36.02 -14.54
N SER A 149 7.10 35.01 -14.86
CA SER A 149 6.10 35.10 -15.92
C SER A 149 5.17 36.30 -15.71
N VAL A 150 4.73 36.95 -16.79
CA VAL A 150 3.68 37.99 -16.74
C VAL A 150 2.35 37.49 -16.16
N TYR A 151 2.16 36.17 -16.06
CA TYR A 151 1.02 35.50 -15.41
C TYR A 151 1.37 34.91 -14.04
N CYS A 152 2.47 35.32 -13.41
CA CYS A 152 2.95 34.71 -12.15
C CYS A 152 1.88 34.68 -11.05
N ALA A 153 1.19 35.81 -10.83
CA ALA A 153 0.12 35.90 -9.84
C ALA A 153 -1.07 34.99 -10.18
N ASP A 154 -1.50 34.96 -11.44
CA ASP A 154 -2.58 34.11 -11.93
C ASP A 154 -2.25 32.62 -11.81
N LEU A 155 -1.04 32.21 -12.17
CA LEU A 155 -0.57 30.83 -12.05
C LEU A 155 -0.52 30.40 -10.58
N LYS A 156 -0.01 31.26 -9.70
CA LYS A 156 -0.01 31.00 -8.25
C LYS A 156 -1.44 30.83 -7.73
N GLN A 157 -2.36 31.71 -8.11
CA GLN A 157 -3.76 31.63 -7.73
C GLN A 157 -4.45 30.36 -8.25
N LEU A 158 -4.20 29.99 -9.51
CA LEU A 158 -4.75 28.77 -10.09
C LEU A 158 -4.25 27.52 -9.34
N ILE A 159 -2.95 27.40 -9.13
CA ILE A 159 -2.35 26.21 -8.54
C ILE A 159 -2.77 26.06 -7.07
N THR A 160 -2.66 27.14 -6.29
CA THR A 160 -3.11 27.13 -4.90
C THR A 160 -4.61 26.92 -4.81
N GLY A 161 -5.40 27.58 -5.65
CA GLY A 161 -6.85 27.42 -5.66
C GLY A 161 -7.34 26.04 -6.09
N ILE A 162 -6.63 25.34 -6.99
CA ILE A 162 -6.92 23.94 -7.33
C ILE A 162 -6.51 23.05 -6.17
N ARG A 163 -5.29 23.19 -5.63
CA ARG A 163 -4.84 22.43 -4.47
C ARG A 163 -5.83 22.54 -3.32
N ASP A 164 -6.20 23.74 -2.91
CA ASP A 164 -7.13 23.96 -1.80
C ASP A 164 -8.54 23.40 -2.10
N ARG A 165 -8.95 23.28 -3.37
CA ARG A 165 -10.22 22.64 -3.76
C ARG A 165 -10.10 21.13 -3.75
N GLU A 166 -9.00 20.59 -4.23
CA GLU A 166 -8.73 19.16 -4.15
C GLU A 166 -8.61 18.77 -2.68
N ASP A 167 -7.91 19.52 -1.82
CA ASP A 167 -7.87 19.30 -0.37
C ASP A 167 -9.23 19.39 0.32
N ARG A 168 -10.21 20.10 -0.27
CA ARG A 168 -11.62 20.16 0.19
C ARG A 168 -12.53 19.11 -0.45
N ARG A 169 -12.17 18.58 -1.63
CA ARG A 169 -12.96 17.63 -2.44
C ARG A 169 -12.55 16.20 -2.20
N THR A 170 -11.24 15.95 -2.12
CA THR A 170 -10.70 15.00 -1.18
C THR A 170 -11.35 15.44 0.12
N PRO A 171 -12.33 14.69 0.64
CA PRO A 171 -12.59 14.83 2.05
C PRO A 171 -11.19 14.74 2.68
N MET A 172 -10.86 15.50 3.73
CA MET A 172 -10.10 14.86 4.81
C MET A 172 -10.68 13.47 4.84
N SER A 173 -9.93 12.44 4.42
CA SER A 173 -10.51 11.12 4.31
C SER A 173 -11.21 10.99 5.65
N HIS A 174 -12.54 10.82 5.63
CA HIS A 174 -13.14 10.31 6.84
C HIS A 174 -12.36 9.02 6.94
N LEU A 175 -11.31 9.04 7.79
CA LEU A 175 -10.54 7.88 8.10
C LEU A 175 -11.63 6.83 8.25
N PRO A 176 -11.51 5.66 7.60
CA PRO A 176 -12.55 4.65 7.71
C PRO A 176 -12.90 4.39 9.19
N LEU A 177 -11.97 4.75 10.07
CA LEU A 177 -11.99 4.94 11.51
C LEU A 177 -12.37 6.38 11.94
N ASP A 178 -13.44 6.54 12.71
CA ASP A 178 -13.62 7.76 13.53
C ASP A 178 -12.67 7.75 14.75
N ASP A 179 -12.73 8.81 15.58
CA ASP A 179 -11.89 8.95 16.77
C ASP A 179 -12.04 7.80 17.77
N VAL A 180 -13.22 7.18 17.86
CA VAL A 180 -13.47 6.04 18.76
C VAL A 180 -12.74 4.81 18.25
N HIS A 181 -12.90 4.49 16.96
CA HIS A 181 -12.19 3.36 16.35
C HIS A 181 -10.67 3.54 16.42
N LEU A 182 -10.19 4.75 16.16
CA LEU A 182 -8.77 5.04 16.23
C LEU A 182 -8.23 4.88 17.66
N ALA A 183 -8.97 5.32 18.68
CA ALA A 183 -8.58 5.14 20.07
C ALA A 183 -8.54 3.65 20.47
N GLU A 184 -9.52 2.84 20.05
CA GLU A 184 -9.52 1.39 20.30
C GLU A 184 -8.31 0.69 19.67
N ILE A 185 -7.98 1.07 18.44
CA ILE A 185 -6.83 0.54 17.72
C ILE A 185 -5.53 1.03 18.36
N ALA A 186 -5.40 2.33 18.66
CA ALA A 186 -4.21 2.91 19.29
C ALA A 186 -3.91 2.28 20.66
N ALA A 187 -4.94 1.92 21.43
CA ALA A 187 -4.80 1.18 22.68
C ALA A 187 -4.23 -0.24 22.51
N GLY A 188 -4.15 -0.74 21.28
CA GLY A 188 -3.62 -2.06 20.92
C GLY A 188 -4.69 -3.12 20.65
N PHE A 189 -5.97 -2.83 20.82
CA PHE A 189 -7.03 -3.84 20.70
C PHE A 189 -7.70 -3.80 19.32
N GLY A 190 -8.50 -2.76 19.05
CA GLY A 190 -9.35 -2.66 17.86
C GLY A 190 -10.49 -3.68 17.88
N GLY A 191 -11.72 -3.23 18.12
CA GLY A 191 -12.90 -4.09 18.06
C GLY A 191 -13.19 -4.64 16.66
N ALA A 192 -14.22 -5.49 16.55
CA ALA A 192 -14.62 -6.06 15.27
C ALA A 192 -15.01 -4.97 14.24
N ASP A 193 -15.76 -3.93 14.63
CA ASP A 193 -16.15 -2.85 13.69
C ASP A 193 -14.94 -2.03 13.24
N ALA A 194 -14.01 -1.72 14.16
CA ALA A 194 -12.79 -0.98 13.82
C ALA A 194 -11.94 -1.74 12.78
N VAL A 195 -11.78 -3.06 12.96
CA VAL A 195 -11.03 -3.89 12.02
C VAL A 195 -11.80 -4.14 10.72
N ASP A 196 -13.13 -4.30 10.77
CA ASP A 196 -13.95 -4.45 9.56
C ASP A 196 -13.89 -3.20 8.67
N ARG A 197 -13.80 -2.00 9.27
CA ARG A 197 -13.55 -0.74 8.56
C ARG A 197 -12.18 -0.73 7.86
N LEU A 198 -11.13 -1.23 8.52
CA LEU A 198 -9.83 -1.42 7.88
C LEU A 198 -9.91 -2.43 6.73
N ALA A 199 -10.59 -3.56 6.93
CA ALA A 199 -10.76 -4.57 5.89
C ALA A 199 -11.50 -4.02 4.65
N ARG A 200 -12.55 -3.22 4.86
CA ARG A 200 -13.28 -2.52 3.77
C ARG A 200 -12.40 -1.51 3.03
N HIS A 201 -11.49 -0.84 3.74
CA HIS A 201 -10.51 0.05 3.10
C HIS A 201 -9.50 -0.74 2.26
N GLU A 202 -8.92 -1.81 2.80
CA GLU A 202 -7.98 -2.67 2.06
C GLU A 202 -8.63 -3.30 0.83
N LEU A 203 -9.92 -3.66 0.90
CA LEU A 203 -10.69 -4.11 -0.27
C LEU A 203 -10.79 -3.02 -1.35
N THR A 204 -10.96 -1.76 -0.95
CA THR A 204 -10.95 -0.61 -1.88
C THR A 204 -9.59 -0.47 -2.56
N VAL A 205 -8.50 -0.56 -1.78
CA VAL A 205 -7.13 -0.57 -2.30
C VAL A 205 -6.93 -1.72 -3.29
N ASN A 206 -7.42 -2.91 -2.98
CA ASN A 206 -7.32 -4.07 -3.88
C ASN A 206 -8.10 -3.89 -5.18
N ARG A 207 -9.29 -3.26 -5.14
CA ARG A 207 -10.07 -2.89 -6.34
C ARG A 207 -9.29 -1.89 -7.20
N GLU A 208 -8.69 -0.87 -6.59
CA GLU A 208 -7.87 0.12 -7.30
C GLU A 208 -6.62 -0.51 -7.92
N LEU A 209 -5.93 -1.40 -7.19
CA LEU A 209 -4.78 -2.14 -7.68
C LEU A 209 -5.14 -3.04 -8.86
N LEU A 210 -6.29 -3.73 -8.82
CA LEU A 210 -6.78 -4.52 -9.96
C LEU A 210 -7.04 -3.64 -11.18
N GLY A 211 -7.67 -2.47 -10.99
CA GLY A 211 -7.88 -1.49 -12.05
C GLY A 211 -6.56 -0.95 -12.64
N ALA A 212 -5.56 -0.69 -11.80
CA ALA A 212 -4.23 -0.28 -12.23
C ALA A 212 -3.52 -1.39 -13.01
N VAL A 213 -3.58 -2.64 -12.53
CA VAL A 213 -3.02 -3.81 -13.25
C VAL A 213 -3.64 -3.91 -14.64
N TRP A 214 -4.96 -3.75 -14.75
CA TRP A 214 -5.64 -3.74 -16.03
C TRP A 214 -5.19 -2.56 -16.90
N HIS A 215 -5.05 -1.34 -16.38
CA HIS A 215 -4.72 -0.18 -17.22
C HIS A 215 -3.26 -0.16 -17.71
N GLU A 216 -2.33 -0.64 -16.88
CA GLU A 216 -0.88 -0.51 -17.11
C GLU A 216 -0.25 -1.75 -17.76
N SER A 217 -0.98 -2.87 -17.86
CA SER A 217 -0.46 -4.12 -18.43
C SER A 217 -0.98 -4.36 -19.85
N PRO A 218 -0.17 -4.93 -20.77
CA PRO A 218 -0.65 -5.39 -22.07
C PRO A 218 -1.74 -6.46 -21.93
N HIS A 219 -2.80 -6.34 -22.72
CA HIS A 219 -3.91 -7.30 -22.75
C HIS A 219 -3.69 -8.39 -23.79
N ASP A 220 -4.19 -9.58 -23.50
CA ASP A 220 -4.42 -10.65 -24.47
C ASP A 220 -5.92 -11.00 -24.53
N GLU A 221 -6.30 -11.89 -25.45
CA GLU A 221 -7.69 -12.29 -25.65
C GLU A 221 -8.29 -12.96 -24.41
N THR A 222 -7.50 -13.79 -23.72
CA THR A 222 -7.95 -14.52 -22.52
C THR A 222 -8.19 -13.58 -21.35
N GLY A 223 -7.26 -12.65 -21.10
CA GLY A 223 -7.38 -11.63 -20.08
C GLY A 223 -8.54 -10.66 -20.34
N THR A 224 -8.78 -10.31 -21.60
CA THR A 224 -9.93 -9.46 -21.97
C THR A 224 -11.26 -10.13 -21.68
N ALA A 225 -11.43 -11.40 -22.08
CA ALA A 225 -12.64 -12.16 -21.78
C ALA A 225 -12.84 -12.38 -20.27
N ALA A 226 -11.76 -12.59 -19.52
CA ALA A 226 -11.80 -12.68 -18.06
C ALA A 226 -12.20 -11.36 -17.40
N TRP A 227 -11.68 -10.23 -17.89
CA TRP A 227 -12.04 -8.89 -17.41
C TRP A 227 -13.51 -8.57 -17.65
N GLU A 228 -14.04 -8.89 -18.83
CA GLU A 228 -15.46 -8.76 -19.14
C GLU A 228 -16.33 -9.60 -18.21
N THR A 229 -15.89 -10.83 -17.91
CA THR A 229 -16.59 -11.70 -16.94
C THR A 229 -16.58 -11.08 -15.54
N LEU A 230 -15.44 -10.56 -15.07
CA LEU A 230 -15.35 -9.86 -13.78
C LEU A 230 -16.24 -8.62 -13.74
N ALA A 231 -16.29 -7.82 -14.82
CA ALA A 231 -17.13 -6.62 -14.88
C ALA A 231 -18.62 -6.96 -14.79
N VAL A 232 -19.07 -8.05 -15.44
CA VAL A 232 -20.44 -8.56 -15.30
C VAL A 232 -20.70 -9.03 -13.88
N LEU A 233 -19.80 -9.82 -13.30
CA LEU A 233 -19.93 -10.33 -11.93
C LEU A 233 -19.92 -9.20 -10.88
N ASP A 234 -19.16 -8.12 -11.09
CA ASP A 234 -19.14 -6.99 -10.16
C ASP A 234 -20.49 -6.24 -10.17
N ALA A 235 -21.19 -6.23 -11.31
CA ALA A 235 -22.52 -5.64 -11.42
C ALA A 235 -23.62 -6.56 -10.86
N GLU A 236 -23.54 -7.87 -11.11
CA GLU A 236 -24.62 -8.82 -10.80
C GLU A 236 -24.44 -9.56 -9.46
N ALA A 237 -23.19 -9.79 -9.04
CA ALA A 237 -22.82 -10.55 -7.85
C ALA A 237 -21.60 -9.93 -7.12
N PRO A 238 -21.65 -8.64 -6.73
CA PRO A 238 -20.50 -7.91 -6.16
C PRO A 238 -19.88 -8.59 -4.95
N GLU A 239 -20.68 -9.21 -4.09
CA GLU A 239 -20.24 -9.98 -2.91
C GLU A 239 -19.25 -11.11 -3.29
N SER A 240 -19.46 -11.75 -4.46
CA SER A 240 -18.58 -12.82 -4.94
C SER A 240 -17.23 -12.29 -5.41
N VAL A 241 -17.22 -11.11 -6.03
CA VAL A 241 -16.02 -10.40 -6.44
C VAL A 241 -15.27 -9.90 -5.22
N ASP A 242 -15.95 -9.23 -4.29
CA ASP A 242 -15.37 -8.72 -3.04
C ASP A 242 -14.72 -9.83 -2.21
N ALA A 243 -15.36 -11.00 -2.09
CA ALA A 243 -14.78 -12.14 -1.38
C ALA A 243 -13.46 -12.63 -2.00
N VAL A 244 -13.30 -12.53 -3.32
CA VAL A 244 -12.06 -12.90 -4.02
C VAL A 244 -11.02 -11.78 -3.94
N LEU A 245 -11.44 -10.53 -4.08
CA LEU A 245 -10.54 -9.37 -4.00
C LEU A 245 -10.04 -9.12 -2.57
N ALA A 246 -10.77 -9.56 -1.55
CA ALA A 246 -10.32 -9.55 -0.16
C ALA A 246 -9.26 -10.63 0.15
N HIS A 247 -8.88 -11.48 -0.83
CA HIS A 247 -7.84 -12.48 -0.61
C HIS A 247 -6.48 -11.81 -0.35
N PRO A 248 -5.79 -12.11 0.78
CA PRO A 248 -4.61 -11.37 1.22
C PRO A 248 -3.47 -11.26 0.20
N TYR A 249 -3.36 -12.22 -0.70
CA TYR A 249 -2.26 -12.28 -1.67
C TYR A 249 -2.58 -11.66 -3.03
N LEU A 250 -3.69 -10.90 -3.14
CA LEU A 250 -3.96 -10.08 -4.32
C LEU A 250 -2.97 -8.91 -4.44
N ARG A 251 -2.78 -8.12 -3.38
CA ARG A 251 -1.91 -6.94 -3.40
C ARG A 251 -0.44 -7.29 -3.71
N PRO A 252 0.18 -8.35 -3.15
CA PRO A 252 1.52 -8.77 -3.53
C PRO A 252 1.64 -9.14 -5.02
N TRP A 253 0.63 -9.82 -5.59
CA TRP A 253 0.56 -10.09 -7.03
C TRP A 253 0.49 -8.79 -7.84
N ALA A 254 -0.45 -7.90 -7.50
CA ALA A 254 -0.66 -6.66 -8.24
C ALA A 254 0.59 -5.77 -8.21
N GLN A 255 1.23 -5.61 -7.06
CA GLN A 255 2.47 -4.86 -6.93
C GLN A 255 3.62 -5.48 -7.73
N ARG A 256 3.73 -6.81 -7.76
CA ARG A 256 4.74 -7.51 -8.56
C ARG A 256 4.59 -7.22 -10.06
N VAL A 257 3.35 -7.20 -10.54
CA VAL A 257 2.99 -6.87 -11.93
C VAL A 257 3.32 -5.41 -12.22
N LEU A 258 2.84 -4.48 -11.38
CA LEU A 258 2.97 -3.03 -11.59
C LEU A 258 4.42 -2.52 -11.51
N ARG A 259 5.34 -3.26 -10.89
CA ARG A 259 6.78 -2.94 -10.91
C ARG A 259 7.42 -3.14 -12.29
N GLY A 260 6.76 -3.86 -13.21
CA GLY A 260 7.08 -3.88 -14.64
C GLY A 260 8.39 -4.59 -15.02
N ASP A 261 8.34 -5.93 -15.11
CA ASP A 261 9.36 -6.73 -15.80
C ASP A 261 8.81 -7.37 -17.09
N GLY A 262 9.65 -8.06 -17.86
CA GLY A 262 9.27 -8.66 -19.14
C GLY A 262 8.15 -9.72 -19.06
N GLU A 263 7.89 -10.28 -17.88
CA GLU A 263 6.84 -11.28 -17.62
C GLU A 263 5.55 -10.66 -17.05
N ALA A 264 5.52 -9.34 -16.81
CA ALA A 264 4.42 -8.67 -16.12
C ALA A 264 3.07 -8.83 -16.84
N GLY A 265 3.03 -8.74 -18.17
CA GLY A 265 1.80 -8.90 -18.96
C GLY A 265 1.14 -10.28 -18.80
N PRO A 266 1.86 -11.38 -19.10
CA PRO A 266 1.34 -12.74 -18.88
C PRO A 266 0.95 -13.03 -17.42
N ILE A 267 1.70 -12.50 -16.44
CA ILE A 267 1.36 -12.64 -15.01
C ILE A 267 0.08 -11.85 -14.67
N ALA A 268 -0.11 -10.67 -15.26
CA ALA A 268 -1.30 -9.86 -15.09
C ALA A 268 -2.55 -10.57 -15.62
N MET A 269 -2.54 -10.98 -16.89
CA MET A 269 -3.72 -11.56 -17.53
C MET A 269 -4.10 -12.92 -16.92
N ARG A 270 -3.10 -13.73 -16.51
CA ARG A 270 -3.35 -14.93 -15.73
C ARG A 270 -4.02 -14.63 -14.40
N GLY A 271 -3.52 -13.66 -13.64
CA GLY A 271 -4.13 -13.26 -12.36
C GLY A 271 -5.58 -12.77 -12.52
N VAL A 272 -5.85 -11.97 -13.55
CA VAL A 272 -7.22 -11.53 -13.90
C VAL A 272 -8.13 -12.74 -14.18
N ALA A 273 -7.67 -13.71 -14.96
CA ALA A 273 -8.41 -14.94 -15.26
C ALA A 273 -8.64 -15.83 -14.03
N GLU A 274 -7.64 -15.98 -13.15
CA GLU A 274 -7.75 -16.70 -11.88
C GLU A 274 -8.81 -16.06 -10.97
N LEU A 275 -8.82 -14.72 -10.86
CA LEU A 275 -9.80 -13.96 -10.07
C LEU A 275 -11.21 -14.10 -10.66
N ALA A 276 -11.35 -13.98 -11.99
CA ALA A 276 -12.62 -14.13 -12.70
C ALA A 276 -13.24 -15.52 -12.49
N ALA A 277 -12.42 -16.57 -12.63
CA ALA A 277 -12.87 -17.93 -12.42
C ALA A 277 -13.30 -18.16 -10.96
N ALA A 278 -12.52 -17.69 -9.98
CA ALA A 278 -12.89 -17.82 -8.57
C ALA A 278 -14.19 -17.07 -8.23
N ALA A 279 -14.37 -15.85 -8.76
CA ALA A 279 -15.56 -15.05 -8.53
C ALA A 279 -16.80 -15.71 -9.16
N LEU A 280 -16.68 -16.20 -10.40
CA LEU A 280 -17.75 -16.95 -11.09
C LEU A 280 -18.19 -18.16 -10.25
N LEU A 281 -17.24 -18.97 -9.78
CA LEU A 281 -17.53 -20.14 -8.97
C LEU A 281 -18.20 -19.79 -7.64
N ARG A 282 -17.83 -18.68 -7.01
CA ARG A 282 -18.47 -18.19 -5.78
C ARG A 282 -19.86 -17.62 -6.00
N SER A 283 -20.12 -17.06 -7.18
CA SER A 283 -21.42 -16.48 -7.51
C SER A 283 -22.52 -17.54 -7.71
N GLY A 284 -22.13 -18.80 -7.98
CA GLY A 284 -23.07 -19.87 -8.37
C GLY A 284 -23.67 -19.70 -9.78
N GLN A 285 -23.38 -18.60 -10.47
CA GLN A 285 -23.87 -18.35 -11.82
C GLN A 285 -23.29 -19.34 -12.82
N ALA A 286 -24.09 -19.69 -13.83
CA ALA A 286 -23.65 -20.54 -14.92
C ALA A 286 -22.74 -19.75 -15.88
N GLY A 287 -21.62 -20.36 -16.26
CA GLY A 287 -20.66 -19.72 -17.17
C GLY A 287 -19.35 -20.47 -17.19
N GLY A 288 -18.36 -19.91 -17.89
CA GLY A 288 -17.01 -20.43 -17.81
C GLY A 288 -15.94 -19.41 -18.15
N VAL A 289 -14.76 -19.63 -17.60
CA VAL A 289 -13.57 -18.80 -17.76
C VAL A 289 -12.42 -19.68 -18.22
N THR A 290 -11.68 -19.23 -19.22
CA THR A 290 -10.43 -19.87 -19.61
C THR A 290 -9.30 -19.25 -18.77
N VAL A 291 -8.53 -20.09 -18.10
CA VAL A 291 -7.49 -19.66 -17.16
C VAL A 291 -6.15 -20.24 -17.61
N PRO A 292 -5.14 -19.40 -17.89
CA PRO A 292 -3.78 -19.87 -18.12
C PRO A 292 -3.23 -20.56 -16.87
N THR A 293 -2.54 -21.67 -17.04
CA THR A 293 -1.92 -22.42 -15.93
C THR A 293 -0.48 -21.95 -15.75
N HIS A 294 0.11 -22.24 -14.59
CA HIS A 294 1.52 -21.95 -14.35
C HIS A 294 2.15 -23.04 -13.51
N LEU A 295 3.33 -23.52 -13.92
CA LEU A 295 4.07 -24.61 -13.26
C LEU A 295 3.20 -25.85 -13.03
N GLY A 296 2.34 -26.15 -14.02
CA GLY A 296 1.42 -27.28 -14.00
C GLY A 296 0.32 -27.25 -12.96
N VAL A 297 -0.05 -26.05 -12.52
CA VAL A 297 -1.13 -25.81 -11.56
C VAL A 297 -2.10 -24.76 -12.11
N LEU A 298 -3.40 -25.06 -12.00
CA LEU A 298 -4.47 -24.08 -12.09
C LEU A 298 -4.79 -23.58 -10.68
N ARG A 299 -4.61 -22.29 -10.43
CA ARG A 299 -4.98 -21.66 -9.15
C ARG A 299 -6.37 -21.05 -9.23
N LEU A 300 -7.15 -21.24 -8.16
CA LEU A 300 -8.43 -20.57 -7.95
C LEU A 300 -8.37 -19.88 -6.59
N PRO A 301 -8.02 -18.58 -6.54
CA PRO A 301 -7.91 -17.82 -5.30
C PRO A 301 -9.14 -18.05 -4.44
N THR A 302 -8.94 -18.19 -3.12
CA THR A 302 -9.98 -18.48 -2.12
C THR A 302 -10.61 -19.88 -2.13
N LEU A 303 -10.35 -20.70 -3.15
CA LEU A 303 -10.95 -22.04 -3.30
C LEU A 303 -9.90 -23.16 -3.18
N GLY A 304 -8.80 -23.05 -3.91
CA GLY A 304 -7.75 -24.07 -3.93
C GLY A 304 -6.96 -24.07 -5.24
N ALA A 305 -6.35 -25.21 -5.55
CA ALA A 305 -5.56 -25.41 -6.75
C ALA A 305 -5.80 -26.79 -7.37
N LEU A 306 -5.69 -26.91 -8.68
CA LEU A 306 -5.77 -28.19 -9.41
C LEU A 306 -4.43 -28.48 -10.09
N VAL A 307 -3.88 -29.67 -9.87
CA VAL A 307 -2.68 -30.14 -10.57
C VAL A 307 -3.06 -30.60 -11.98
N VAL A 308 -2.49 -29.97 -13.00
CA VAL A 308 -2.88 -30.12 -14.40
C VAL A 308 -1.73 -30.56 -15.33
N GLY A 309 -0.52 -30.75 -14.79
CA GLY A 309 0.62 -31.27 -15.56
C GLY A 309 1.18 -30.25 -16.56
N GLU A 310 1.47 -30.65 -17.79
CA GLU A 310 2.07 -29.75 -18.79
C GLU A 310 1.07 -28.85 -19.52
N ALA A 311 -0.22 -28.99 -19.24
CA ALA A 311 -1.24 -28.21 -19.91
C ALA A 311 -1.11 -26.72 -19.57
N THR A 312 -1.19 -25.85 -20.57
CA THR A 312 -0.96 -24.40 -20.48
C THR A 312 -2.22 -23.59 -20.20
N GLU A 313 -3.40 -24.19 -20.37
CA GLU A 313 -4.70 -23.55 -20.15
C GLU A 313 -5.72 -24.54 -19.61
N ALA A 314 -6.69 -24.02 -18.88
CA ALA A 314 -7.80 -24.78 -18.34
C ALA A 314 -9.11 -24.02 -18.53
N ARG A 315 -10.17 -24.71 -18.99
CA ARG A 315 -11.52 -24.16 -19.04
C ARG A 315 -12.26 -24.51 -17.76
N VAL A 316 -12.51 -23.51 -16.91
CA VAL A 316 -13.30 -23.63 -15.68
C VAL A 316 -14.75 -23.34 -16.00
N THR A 317 -15.66 -24.23 -15.63
CA THR A 317 -17.10 -24.08 -15.89
C THR A 317 -17.88 -24.30 -14.61
N SER A 318 -18.69 -23.31 -14.23
CA SER A 318 -19.63 -23.42 -13.11
C SER A 318 -20.83 -24.26 -13.53
N VAL A 319 -21.22 -25.22 -12.68
CA VAL A 319 -22.30 -26.18 -12.96
C VAL A 319 -23.42 -26.03 -11.94
N SER A 320 -23.06 -25.81 -10.67
CA SER A 320 -23.96 -25.49 -9.57
C SER A 320 -23.19 -24.77 -8.45
N ASP A 321 -23.89 -24.25 -7.45
CA ASP A 321 -23.32 -23.55 -6.28
C ASP A 321 -22.22 -24.34 -5.55
N GLU A 322 -22.17 -25.66 -5.69
CA GLU A 322 -21.23 -26.52 -4.98
C GLU A 322 -20.29 -27.33 -5.88
N SER A 323 -20.44 -27.27 -7.22
CA SER A 323 -19.64 -28.10 -8.12
C SER A 323 -19.26 -27.39 -9.42
N PHE A 324 -18.03 -27.64 -9.86
CA PHE A 324 -17.52 -27.14 -11.12
C PHE A 324 -16.71 -28.17 -11.88
N HIS A 325 -16.63 -27.97 -13.19
CA HIS A 325 -15.80 -28.77 -14.09
C HIS A 325 -14.58 -27.96 -14.52
N VAL A 326 -13.43 -28.62 -14.59
CA VAL A 326 -12.22 -28.08 -15.21
C VAL A 326 -11.84 -28.99 -16.37
N ARG A 327 -11.82 -28.44 -17.58
CA ARG A 327 -11.40 -29.16 -18.77
C ARG A 327 -10.00 -28.72 -19.20
N VAL A 328 -9.12 -29.70 -19.38
CA VAL A 328 -7.70 -29.54 -19.70
C VAL A 328 -7.35 -30.57 -20.77
N GLU A 329 -6.89 -30.14 -21.96
CA GLU A 329 -6.48 -31.03 -23.06
C GLU A 329 -7.47 -32.20 -23.36
N GLY A 330 -8.78 -31.93 -23.24
CA GLY A 330 -9.84 -32.94 -23.47
C GLY A 330 -10.13 -33.86 -22.28
N ARG A 331 -9.37 -33.78 -21.19
CA ARG A 331 -9.69 -34.40 -19.90
C ARG A 331 -10.57 -33.48 -19.07
N GLU A 332 -11.58 -34.04 -18.41
CA GLU A 332 -12.48 -33.31 -17.52
C GLU A 332 -12.26 -33.74 -16.07
N HIS A 333 -12.04 -32.75 -15.21
CA HIS A 333 -11.94 -32.88 -13.77
C HIS A 333 -13.22 -32.33 -13.14
N THR A 334 -13.82 -33.07 -12.20
CA THR A 334 -15.04 -32.63 -11.50
C THR A 334 -14.73 -32.37 -10.03
N VAL A 335 -14.91 -31.13 -9.59
CA VAL A 335 -14.63 -30.69 -8.22
C VAL A 335 -15.95 -30.33 -7.55
N GLY A 336 -16.23 -30.93 -6.38
CA GLY A 336 -17.44 -30.68 -5.59
C GLY A 336 -17.59 -31.63 -4.39
N PRO A 337 -18.54 -31.39 -3.47
CA PRO A 337 -18.68 -32.13 -2.21
C PRO A 337 -19.06 -33.60 -2.40
N LYS A 338 -19.81 -33.93 -3.46
CA LYS A 338 -20.14 -35.33 -3.82
C LYS A 338 -19.03 -36.05 -4.59
N SER A 339 -17.98 -35.34 -5.00
CA SER A 339 -16.86 -35.85 -5.78
C SER A 339 -15.53 -35.36 -5.22
N ALA A 340 -15.36 -35.43 -3.90
CA ALA A 340 -14.07 -35.25 -3.19
C ALA A 340 -12.95 -36.24 -3.64
N ALA A 341 -13.05 -36.81 -4.84
CA ALA A 341 -12.37 -37.98 -5.36
C ALA A 341 -11.32 -37.67 -6.44
N ASP A 342 -11.20 -36.42 -6.91
CA ASP A 342 -10.06 -36.07 -7.78
C ASP A 342 -8.83 -35.78 -6.92
N THR A 343 -7.87 -36.72 -6.93
CA THR A 343 -6.62 -36.59 -6.18
C THR A 343 -5.73 -35.44 -6.67
N ALA A 344 -6.02 -34.88 -7.86
CA ALA A 344 -5.35 -33.70 -8.38
C ALA A 344 -5.86 -32.39 -7.74
N TRP A 345 -7.02 -32.39 -7.07
CA TRP A 345 -7.58 -31.19 -6.43
C TRP A 345 -7.02 -30.96 -5.03
N TRP A 346 -6.43 -29.78 -4.84
CA TRP A 346 -5.91 -29.29 -3.58
C TRP A 346 -6.84 -28.22 -2.99
N ALA A 347 -7.88 -28.68 -2.28
CA ALA A 347 -8.78 -27.78 -1.55
C ALA A 347 -8.02 -26.95 -0.50
N ARG A 348 -8.40 -25.69 -0.33
CA ARG A 348 -7.87 -24.87 0.77
C ARG A 348 -8.29 -25.47 2.13
N HIS A 349 -7.37 -25.48 3.10
CA HIS A 349 -7.65 -25.97 4.45
C HIS A 349 -8.39 -24.91 5.27
N ARG A 350 -9.71 -24.81 5.11
CA ARG A 350 -10.57 -23.87 5.85
C ARG A 350 -11.13 -24.51 7.12
N PHE A 351 -11.08 -23.78 8.22
CA PHE A 351 -11.60 -24.19 9.52
C PHE A 351 -12.61 -23.15 10.03
N GLU A 352 -13.79 -23.63 10.42
CA GLU A 352 -14.81 -22.84 11.09
C GLU A 352 -14.71 -23.09 12.60
N LEU A 353 -14.17 -22.11 13.32
CA LEU A 353 -14.04 -22.12 14.78
C LEU A 353 -15.12 -21.21 15.40
N PRO A 354 -15.41 -21.34 16.70
CA PRO A 354 -16.46 -20.53 17.35
C PRO A 354 -16.22 -19.01 17.22
N GLY A 355 -16.92 -18.38 16.28
CA GLY A 355 -16.83 -16.95 15.98
C GLY A 355 -15.59 -16.53 15.16
N TRP A 356 -14.88 -17.47 14.53
CA TRP A 356 -13.70 -17.16 13.70
C TRP A 356 -13.55 -18.19 12.58
N ALA A 357 -13.47 -17.71 11.34
CA ALA A 357 -13.17 -18.53 10.18
C ALA A 357 -11.72 -18.26 9.74
N VAL A 358 -10.90 -19.31 9.64
CA VAL A 358 -9.49 -19.20 9.26
C VAL A 358 -9.10 -20.29 8.29
N ALA A 359 -8.24 -19.97 7.33
CA ALA A 359 -7.69 -20.94 6.41
C ALA A 359 -6.17 -21.04 6.52
N LEU A 360 -5.62 -22.24 6.28
CA LEU A 360 -4.21 -22.37 5.93
C LEU A 360 -4.05 -22.15 4.43
N GLU A 361 -3.11 -21.28 4.06
CA GLU A 361 -2.75 -21.06 2.66
C GLU A 361 -1.37 -21.67 2.38
N ASP A 362 -1.38 -22.79 1.65
CA ASP A 362 -0.20 -23.56 1.22
C ASP A 362 -0.17 -23.82 -0.30
N THR A 363 -1.06 -23.17 -1.06
CA THR A 363 -1.19 -23.31 -2.52
C THR A 363 -0.83 -22.04 -3.29
N ASP A 364 -1.05 -20.87 -2.70
CA ASP A 364 -0.87 -19.58 -3.36
C ASP A 364 0.60 -19.23 -3.59
N PRO A 365 1.08 -19.02 -4.83
CA PRO A 365 2.48 -18.71 -5.09
C PRO A 365 2.91 -17.35 -4.48
N TRP A 366 1.98 -16.42 -4.30
CA TRP A 366 2.25 -15.06 -3.79
C TRP A 366 2.34 -15.00 -2.25
N ARG A 367 2.22 -16.13 -1.57
CA ARG A 367 2.35 -16.25 -0.11
C ARG A 367 3.79 -16.16 0.38
N ASP A 368 4.77 -16.11 -0.51
CA ASP A 368 6.19 -15.97 -0.19
C ASP A 368 6.58 -14.54 0.24
N ALA A 369 5.63 -13.60 0.21
CA ALA A 369 5.79 -12.21 0.67
C ALA A 369 6.19 -12.05 2.15
N HIS A 370 6.12 -13.12 2.96
CA HIS A 370 6.46 -13.10 4.39
C HIS A 370 7.97 -13.04 4.70
N GLY A 371 8.84 -13.09 3.68
CA GLY A 371 10.30 -13.00 3.86
C GLY A 371 10.95 -14.23 4.50
N TYR A 372 10.18 -15.31 4.69
CA TYR A 372 10.63 -16.60 5.20
C TYR A 372 10.22 -17.73 4.25
N PRO A 373 11.01 -18.82 4.16
CA PRO A 373 10.64 -19.98 3.36
C PRO A 373 9.29 -20.56 3.79
N VAL A 374 8.37 -20.65 2.85
CA VAL A 374 7.03 -21.22 3.06
C VAL A 374 7.07 -22.76 3.01
N ARG A 375 6.12 -23.42 3.67
CA ARG A 375 5.90 -24.85 3.48
C ARG A 375 5.28 -25.11 2.11
N ASP A 376 5.64 -26.25 1.53
CA ASP A 376 4.92 -26.86 0.41
C ASP A 376 3.55 -27.37 0.89
N ARG A 377 2.77 -27.96 -0.02
CA ARG A 377 1.43 -28.49 0.27
C ARG A 377 1.44 -29.39 1.52
N LEU A 378 0.60 -29.08 2.49
CA LEU A 378 0.49 -29.85 3.72
C LEU A 378 -0.15 -31.21 3.49
N SER A 379 0.35 -32.23 4.18
CA SER A 379 -0.34 -33.50 4.26
C SER A 379 -1.63 -33.36 5.10
N PRO A 380 -2.64 -34.22 4.90
CA PRO A 380 -3.86 -34.21 5.72
C PRO A 380 -3.57 -34.31 7.23
N ALA A 381 -2.56 -35.08 7.63
CA ALA A 381 -2.15 -35.21 9.03
C ALA A 381 -1.51 -33.92 9.58
N ALA A 382 -0.72 -33.21 8.77
CA ALA A 382 -0.14 -31.93 9.14
C ALA A 382 -1.23 -30.85 9.26
N ALA A 383 -2.15 -30.77 8.29
CA ALA A 383 -3.30 -29.87 8.33
C ALA A 383 -4.21 -30.15 9.55
N GLY A 384 -4.45 -31.43 9.88
CA GLY A 384 -5.21 -31.82 11.07
C GLY A 384 -4.51 -31.44 12.39
N SER A 385 -3.18 -31.39 12.41
CA SER A 385 -2.41 -30.94 13.57
C SER A 385 -2.48 -29.42 13.73
N TRP A 386 -2.38 -28.67 12.64
CA TRP A 386 -2.65 -27.23 12.62
C TRP A 386 -4.06 -26.89 13.10
N HIS A 387 -5.08 -27.61 12.64
CA HIS A 387 -6.46 -27.39 13.08
C HIS A 387 -6.60 -27.52 14.60
N ARG A 388 -6.06 -28.59 15.20
CA ARG A 388 -6.12 -28.78 16.66
C ARG A 388 -5.44 -27.64 17.42
N ASP A 389 -4.26 -27.21 16.97
CA ASP A 389 -3.52 -26.17 17.66
C ASP A 389 -4.16 -24.79 17.47
N LEU A 390 -4.69 -24.48 16.28
CA LEU A 390 -5.46 -23.26 16.02
C LEU A 390 -6.72 -23.20 16.88
N ALA A 391 -7.46 -24.31 16.99
CA ALA A 391 -8.65 -24.38 17.84
C ALA A 391 -8.30 -24.14 19.32
N ALA A 392 -7.24 -24.79 19.83
CA ALA A 392 -6.80 -24.62 21.21
C ALA A 392 -6.22 -23.21 21.47
N ALA A 393 -5.48 -22.65 20.52
CA ALA A 393 -4.95 -21.28 20.59
C ALA A 393 -6.11 -20.27 20.61
N TRP A 394 -7.10 -20.44 19.73
CA TRP A 394 -8.27 -19.58 19.67
C TRP A 394 -9.11 -19.63 20.95
N GLU A 395 -9.35 -20.83 21.49
CA GLU A 395 -10.04 -20.98 22.77
C GLU A 395 -9.30 -20.23 23.89
N TRP A 396 -7.96 -20.35 23.92
CA TRP A 396 -7.13 -19.65 24.89
C TRP A 396 -7.19 -18.12 24.70
N ILE A 397 -7.12 -17.61 23.47
CA ILE A 397 -7.25 -16.16 23.18
C ILE A 397 -8.59 -15.64 23.67
N ARG A 398 -9.71 -16.28 23.34
CA ARG A 398 -11.03 -15.81 23.77
C ARG A 398 -11.19 -15.77 25.30
N ARG A 399 -10.54 -16.71 26.01
CA ARG A 399 -10.63 -16.79 27.47
C ARG A 399 -9.67 -15.81 28.16
N GLU A 400 -8.42 -15.76 27.73
CA GLU A 400 -7.35 -15.07 28.46
C GLU A 400 -7.00 -13.69 27.87
N LEU A 401 -7.32 -13.45 26.60
CA LEU A 401 -7.09 -12.22 25.84
C LEU A 401 -8.37 -11.74 25.12
N PRO A 402 -9.53 -11.65 25.81
CA PRO A 402 -10.83 -11.42 25.18
C PRO A 402 -10.91 -10.10 24.39
N ALA A 403 -10.13 -9.08 24.77
CA ALA A 403 -10.08 -7.79 24.07
C ALA A 403 -9.48 -7.87 22.65
N TYR A 404 -8.66 -8.89 22.37
CA TYR A 404 -8.02 -9.10 21.06
C TYR A 404 -8.87 -9.95 20.12
N ALA A 405 -9.77 -10.77 20.67
CA ALA A 405 -10.52 -11.76 19.90
C ALA A 405 -11.43 -11.13 18.82
N PRO A 406 -12.26 -10.09 19.08
CA PRO A 406 -13.17 -9.55 18.07
C PRO A 406 -12.43 -8.99 16.85
N GLY A 407 -11.37 -8.20 17.06
CA GLY A 407 -10.56 -7.66 15.97
C GLY A 407 -9.83 -8.75 15.18
N LEU A 408 -9.24 -9.72 15.87
CA LEU A 408 -8.56 -10.85 15.21
C LEU A 408 -9.53 -11.66 14.35
N ALA A 409 -10.72 -11.96 14.87
CA ALA A 409 -11.72 -12.71 14.12
C ALA A 409 -12.25 -11.97 12.88
N ALA A 410 -12.33 -10.63 12.94
CA ALA A 410 -12.79 -9.80 11.83
C ALA A 410 -11.71 -9.63 10.74
N GLY A 411 -10.44 -9.54 11.11
CA GLY A 411 -9.37 -9.20 10.15
C GLY A 411 -8.48 -10.35 9.72
N LEU A 412 -8.26 -11.37 10.54
CA LEU A 412 -7.32 -12.46 10.25
C LEU A 412 -8.02 -13.65 9.61
N SER A 413 -7.91 -13.82 8.30
CA SER A 413 -8.57 -14.91 7.55
C SER A 413 -7.60 -16.02 7.12
N VAL A 414 -6.29 -15.74 7.07
CA VAL A 414 -5.28 -16.67 6.55
C VAL A 414 -4.08 -16.81 7.48
N VAL A 415 -3.65 -18.06 7.69
CA VAL A 415 -2.32 -18.38 8.23
C VAL A 415 -1.52 -19.11 7.17
N THR A 416 -0.36 -18.59 6.80
CA THR A 416 0.55 -19.25 5.88
C THR A 416 1.58 -20.07 6.66
N PRO A 417 1.62 -21.40 6.49
CA PRO A 417 2.59 -22.23 7.18
C PRO A 417 4.01 -21.96 6.68
N LEU A 418 4.90 -21.54 7.57
CA LEU A 418 6.33 -21.34 7.29
C LEU A 418 7.16 -22.58 7.68
N ARG A 419 8.35 -22.71 7.08
CA ARG A 419 9.34 -23.72 7.49
C ARG A 419 9.90 -23.37 8.87
N GLU A 420 10.10 -24.39 9.70
CA GLU A 420 10.62 -24.24 11.05
C GLU A 420 12.08 -23.78 11.06
N SER A 421 12.48 -23.09 12.14
CA SER A 421 13.88 -22.70 12.33
C SER A 421 14.76 -23.92 12.58
N THR A 422 15.96 -23.93 11.99
CA THR A 422 17.01 -24.90 12.33
C THR A 422 17.54 -24.72 13.76
N THR A 423 17.35 -23.55 14.36
CA THR A 423 17.77 -23.23 15.73
C THR A 423 16.69 -23.51 16.78
N GLY A 424 15.51 -23.96 16.37
CA GLY A 424 14.36 -24.19 17.25
C GLY A 424 13.67 -22.91 17.76
N ALA A 425 14.04 -21.74 17.25
CA ALA A 425 13.33 -20.50 17.54
C ALA A 425 11.96 -20.47 16.83
N ASP A 426 10.95 -19.91 17.50
CA ASP A 426 9.65 -19.62 16.87
C ASP A 426 9.86 -18.62 15.73
N ILE A 427 9.21 -18.86 14.58
CA ILE A 427 9.23 -17.99 13.41
C ILE A 427 7.80 -17.54 13.12
N SER A 428 7.63 -16.24 13.02
CA SER A 428 6.40 -15.61 12.56
C SER A 428 6.72 -14.34 11.78
N SER A 429 5.78 -13.91 10.93
CA SER A 429 5.93 -12.73 10.09
C SER A 429 4.56 -12.20 9.68
N ALA A 430 4.50 -10.89 9.47
CA ALA A 430 3.42 -10.20 8.81
C ALA A 430 4.00 -9.41 7.63
N ALA A 431 3.45 -9.61 6.44
CA ALA A 431 3.82 -8.84 5.26
C ALA A 431 2.96 -7.56 5.19
N ARG A 432 3.61 -6.41 4.98
CA ARG A 432 2.96 -5.09 4.91
C ARG A 432 1.83 -5.02 3.89
N ASP A 433 1.98 -5.78 2.82
CA ASP A 433 1.12 -5.79 1.64
C ASP A 433 0.13 -6.97 1.61
N ALA A 434 0.02 -7.76 2.69
CA ALA A 434 -0.86 -8.93 2.75
C ALA A 434 -1.86 -8.86 3.92
N PHE A 435 -2.73 -7.85 3.92
CA PHE A 435 -3.73 -7.68 4.97
C PHE A 435 -4.59 -8.95 5.13
N GLY A 436 -4.79 -9.34 6.38
CA GLY A 436 -5.53 -10.54 6.76
C GLY A 436 -4.79 -11.87 6.64
N ALA A 437 -3.48 -11.84 6.35
CA ALA A 437 -2.60 -12.99 6.42
C ALA A 437 -1.43 -12.81 7.40
N VAL A 438 -1.06 -13.88 8.08
CA VAL A 438 0.19 -13.98 8.86
C VAL A 438 0.94 -15.24 8.46
N GLY A 439 2.27 -15.17 8.39
CA GLY A 439 3.15 -16.32 8.21
C GLY A 439 3.58 -16.86 9.56
N ILE A 440 3.36 -18.14 9.84
CA ILE A 440 3.77 -18.77 11.11
C ILE A 440 4.39 -20.15 10.85
N ALA A 441 5.57 -20.39 11.40
CA ALA A 441 6.07 -21.75 11.58
C ALA A 441 5.40 -22.35 12.81
N ARG A 442 4.79 -23.53 12.66
CA ARG A 442 3.97 -24.15 13.73
C ARG A 442 4.80 -24.29 15.02
N PRO A 443 4.44 -23.59 16.12
CA PRO A 443 5.23 -23.63 17.34
C PRO A 443 4.94 -24.90 18.14
N GLY A 444 5.74 -25.14 19.18
CA GLY A 444 5.64 -26.35 20.00
C GLY A 444 4.37 -26.44 20.87
N THR A 445 3.66 -25.32 21.09
CA THR A 445 2.45 -25.28 21.94
C THR A 445 1.36 -24.37 21.37
N PRO A 446 0.07 -24.67 21.63
CA PRO A 446 -1.03 -23.77 21.27
C PRO A 446 -0.95 -22.38 21.92
N GLN A 447 -0.38 -22.27 23.12
CA GLN A 447 -0.20 -20.98 23.80
C GLN A 447 0.89 -20.14 23.13
N SER A 448 1.96 -20.76 22.61
CA SER A 448 2.92 -20.06 21.75
C SER A 448 2.23 -19.59 20.47
N LEU A 449 1.44 -20.45 19.82
CA LEU A 449 0.66 -20.07 18.63
C LEU A 449 -0.28 -18.90 18.91
N ALA A 450 -0.96 -18.90 20.05
CA ALA A 450 -1.80 -17.78 20.48
C ALA A 450 -1.01 -16.47 20.58
N CYS A 451 0.21 -16.50 21.16
CA CYS A 451 1.09 -15.34 21.22
C CYS A 451 1.46 -14.83 19.83
N LEU A 452 1.87 -15.73 18.92
CA LEU A 452 2.27 -15.37 17.55
C LEU A 452 1.08 -14.80 16.78
N LEU A 453 -0.11 -15.36 16.91
CA LEU A 453 -1.32 -14.85 16.25
C LEU A 453 -1.66 -13.42 16.70
N VAL A 454 -1.72 -13.16 18.00
CA VAL A 454 -2.01 -11.80 18.49
C VAL A 454 -0.86 -10.83 18.23
N HIS A 455 0.38 -11.29 18.19
CA HIS A 455 1.54 -10.46 17.84
C HIS A 455 1.48 -10.06 16.37
N GLU A 456 1.47 -11.03 15.45
CA GLU A 456 1.55 -10.74 14.01
C GLU A 456 0.33 -9.98 13.52
N PHE A 457 -0.85 -10.23 14.11
CA PHE A 457 -2.04 -9.47 13.77
C PHE A 457 -1.93 -7.99 14.16
N GLN A 458 -1.12 -7.61 15.15
CA GLN A 458 -0.83 -6.20 15.43
C GLN A 458 -0.08 -5.54 14.29
N HIS A 459 0.89 -6.24 13.69
CA HIS A 459 1.60 -5.75 12.51
C HIS A 459 0.67 -5.59 11.31
N VAL A 460 -0.20 -6.57 11.06
CA VAL A 460 -1.23 -6.51 10.02
C VAL A 460 -2.15 -5.29 10.22
N LYS A 461 -2.68 -5.12 11.44
CA LYS A 461 -3.61 -4.03 11.78
C LYS A 461 -2.95 -2.66 11.70
N LEU A 462 -1.75 -2.49 12.25
CA LEU A 462 -1.02 -1.23 12.15
C LEU A 462 -0.59 -0.93 10.72
N GLY A 463 -0.27 -1.95 9.91
CA GLY A 463 -0.09 -1.80 8.47
C GLY A 463 -1.31 -1.12 7.84
N ALA A 464 -2.50 -1.66 8.01
CA ALA A 464 -3.72 -1.04 7.46
C ALA A 464 -4.00 0.37 8.01
N VAL A 465 -3.63 0.66 9.28
CA VAL A 465 -3.69 2.04 9.80
C VAL A 465 -2.74 2.97 9.04
N LEU A 466 -1.53 2.51 8.73
CA LEU A 466 -0.54 3.29 7.98
C LEU A 466 -0.89 3.45 6.50
N ASP A 467 -1.79 2.63 5.93
CA ASP A 467 -2.35 2.86 4.60
C ASP A 467 -3.40 3.98 4.60
N VAL A 468 -4.09 4.21 5.74
CA VAL A 468 -5.13 5.26 5.86
C VAL A 468 -4.61 6.57 6.43
N ALA A 469 -3.54 6.55 7.22
CA ALA A 469 -3.07 7.72 7.96
C ALA A 469 -1.56 7.74 8.20
N ASP A 470 -0.96 8.91 7.98
CA ASP A 470 0.43 9.18 8.34
C ASP A 470 0.54 9.40 9.86
N LEU A 471 1.13 8.43 10.57
CA LEU A 471 1.44 8.54 12.00
C LEU A 471 2.81 9.18 12.26
N TYR A 472 3.65 9.30 11.24
CA TYR A 472 5.00 9.80 11.38
C TYR A 472 5.48 10.45 10.07
N ASP A 473 6.54 11.25 10.14
CA ASP A 473 7.17 11.85 8.97
C ASP A 473 7.93 10.77 8.16
N PRO A 474 7.48 10.43 6.94
CA PRO A 474 8.11 9.40 6.13
C PRO A 474 9.52 9.77 5.68
N THR A 475 9.93 11.03 5.80
CA THR A 475 11.28 11.51 5.47
C THR A 475 12.27 11.34 6.63
N CYS A 476 11.82 10.86 7.80
CA CYS A 476 12.69 10.61 8.95
C CYS A 476 13.61 9.39 8.73
N GLU A 477 14.85 9.63 8.32
CA GLU A 477 15.87 8.58 8.13
C GLU A 477 16.64 8.20 9.41
N ARG A 478 16.37 8.87 10.54
CA ARG A 478 17.09 8.62 11.80
C ARG A 478 16.79 7.22 12.34
N LEU A 479 17.82 6.57 12.88
CA LEU A 479 17.70 5.29 13.58
C LEU A 479 17.52 5.47 15.08
N PHE A 480 16.67 4.65 15.68
CA PHE A 480 16.28 4.69 17.09
C PHE A 480 16.60 3.38 17.79
N TYR A 481 16.94 3.47 19.08
CA TYR A 481 17.16 2.28 19.90
C TYR A 481 15.87 1.46 20.04
N ALA A 482 15.99 0.14 19.90
CA ALA A 482 14.89 -0.82 20.07
C ALA A 482 15.23 -1.78 21.22
N PRO A 483 14.52 -1.74 22.37
CA PRO A 483 14.92 -2.48 23.59
C PRO A 483 14.97 -4.01 23.50
N TRP A 484 14.43 -4.60 22.44
CA TRP A 484 14.28 -6.05 22.26
C TRP A 484 15.18 -6.67 21.17
N ARG A 485 16.00 -5.85 20.49
CA ARG A 485 16.85 -6.31 19.40
C ARG A 485 18.19 -5.56 19.36
N PRO A 486 19.26 -6.17 18.82
CA PRO A 486 20.59 -5.58 18.88
C PRO A 486 20.81 -4.39 17.94
N ASP A 487 20.09 -4.30 16.83
CA ASP A 487 20.27 -3.23 15.84
C ASP A 487 19.19 -2.13 15.98
N PRO A 488 19.59 -0.85 15.82
CA PRO A 488 18.65 0.27 15.86
C PRO A 488 17.73 0.28 14.63
N ARG A 489 16.59 0.96 14.75
CA ARG A 489 15.47 0.87 13.79
C ARG A 489 15.11 2.20 13.16
N PRO A 490 14.67 2.22 11.89
CA PRO A 490 13.91 3.37 11.40
C PRO A 490 12.64 3.54 12.24
N LEU A 491 12.07 4.74 12.23
CA LEU A 491 10.95 5.10 13.10
C LEU A 491 9.73 4.17 12.94
N GLU A 492 9.35 3.84 11.70
CA GLU A 492 8.28 2.87 11.44
C GLU A 492 8.59 1.51 12.07
N GLY A 493 9.84 1.05 11.92
CA GLY A 493 10.29 -0.22 12.46
C GLY A 493 10.26 -0.28 13.98
N LEU A 494 10.42 0.85 14.67
CA LEU A 494 10.24 0.98 16.12
C LEU A 494 8.75 1.05 16.48
N LEU A 495 7.95 1.82 15.74
CA LEU A 495 6.50 1.94 15.95
C LEU A 495 5.80 0.58 15.82
N GLN A 496 6.07 -0.14 14.72
CA GLN A 496 5.59 -1.49 14.46
C GLN A 496 5.91 -2.45 15.60
N GLY A 497 7.18 -2.48 16.01
CA GLY A 497 7.61 -3.33 17.12
C GLY A 497 6.93 -2.95 18.42
N THR A 498 6.88 -1.66 18.78
CA THR A 498 6.27 -1.19 20.03
C THR A 498 4.80 -1.57 20.11
N TYR A 499 4.06 -1.38 19.00
CA TYR A 499 2.65 -1.71 18.90
C TYR A 499 2.38 -3.22 19.06
N ALA A 500 3.16 -4.06 18.38
CA ALA A 500 3.03 -5.52 18.51
C ALA A 500 3.35 -6.01 19.94
N HIS A 501 4.33 -5.40 20.61
CA HIS A 501 4.68 -5.79 21.98
C HIS A 501 3.61 -5.44 23.01
N ILE A 502 2.58 -4.62 22.70
CA ILE A 502 1.41 -4.46 23.58
C ILE A 502 0.71 -5.82 23.78
N ALA A 503 0.51 -6.57 22.70
CA ALA A 503 -0.07 -7.91 22.76
C ALA A 503 0.84 -8.90 23.49
N VAL A 504 2.16 -8.80 23.31
CA VAL A 504 3.14 -9.63 24.01
C VAL A 504 3.12 -9.38 25.53
N VAL A 505 2.99 -8.12 25.96
CA VAL A 505 2.84 -7.76 27.37
C VAL A 505 1.59 -8.41 27.96
N ASP A 506 0.44 -8.29 27.30
CA ASP A 506 -0.82 -8.88 27.76
C ASP A 506 -0.80 -10.42 27.71
N TYR A 507 -0.11 -11.03 26.75
CA TYR A 507 0.12 -12.46 26.70
C TYR A 507 0.88 -12.95 27.94
N TRP A 508 2.03 -12.35 28.28
CA TRP A 508 2.79 -12.76 29.46
C TRP A 508 2.05 -12.45 30.77
N ARG A 509 1.27 -11.37 30.78
CA ARG A 509 0.35 -11.03 31.88
C ARG A 509 -0.69 -12.12 32.12
N ALA A 510 -1.21 -12.74 31.07
CA ALA A 510 -2.13 -13.88 31.18
C ALA A 510 -1.39 -15.17 31.53
N ARG A 511 -0.22 -15.44 30.91
CA ARG A 511 0.57 -16.64 31.18
C ARG A 511 1.03 -16.75 32.63
N ARG A 512 1.43 -15.65 33.27
CA ARG A 512 1.82 -15.69 34.70
C ARG A 512 0.70 -16.13 35.64
N ARG A 513 -0.57 -16.00 35.23
CA ARG A 513 -1.74 -16.46 36.01
C ARG A 513 -2.18 -17.88 35.67
N THR A 514 -1.94 -18.32 34.44
CA THR A 514 -2.50 -19.58 33.90
C THR A 514 -1.48 -20.71 33.83
N ALA A 515 -0.18 -20.39 33.83
CA ALA A 515 0.88 -21.38 33.80
C ALA A 515 1.06 -22.06 35.18
N PRO A 516 1.50 -23.33 35.22
CA PRO A 516 1.83 -24.00 36.48
C PRO A 516 3.29 -23.75 36.90
N GLY A 517 3.52 -23.71 38.22
CA GLY A 517 4.85 -23.84 38.83
C GLY A 517 5.92 -22.91 38.24
N ALA A 518 7.03 -23.49 37.77
CA ALA A 518 8.17 -22.75 37.24
C ALA A 518 7.84 -21.93 35.97
N GLU A 519 6.88 -22.37 35.16
CA GLU A 519 6.45 -21.61 33.97
C GLU A 519 5.75 -20.30 34.33
N ALA A 520 4.97 -20.28 35.43
CA ALA A 520 4.36 -19.04 35.91
C ALA A 520 5.43 -18.03 36.34
N ARG A 521 6.50 -18.52 36.95
CA ARG A 521 7.64 -17.69 37.34
C ARG A 521 8.37 -17.11 36.13
N ASP A 522 8.68 -17.93 35.12
CA ASP A 522 9.27 -17.45 33.86
C ASP A 522 8.36 -16.42 33.17
N ALA A 523 7.06 -16.70 33.11
CA ALA A 523 6.08 -15.80 32.54
C ALA A 523 6.01 -14.46 33.30
N GLU A 524 6.17 -14.47 34.63
CA GLU A 524 6.23 -13.23 35.42
C GLU A 524 7.49 -12.42 35.14
N VAL A 525 8.67 -13.06 34.99
CA VAL A 525 9.91 -12.39 34.58
C VAL A 525 9.76 -11.77 33.20
N ARG A 526 9.17 -12.51 32.25
CA ARG A 526 8.91 -12.00 30.89
C ARG A 526 7.90 -10.87 30.89
N PHE A 527 6.83 -10.96 31.68
CA PHE A 527 5.86 -9.87 31.84
C PHE A 527 6.55 -8.60 32.37
N ALA A 528 7.39 -8.73 33.41
CA ALA A 528 8.15 -7.61 33.95
C ALA A 528 9.10 -6.99 32.92
N ARG A 529 9.79 -7.81 32.13
CA ARG A 529 10.72 -7.36 31.08
C ARG A 529 9.98 -6.64 29.95
N TRP A 530 8.99 -7.28 29.36
CA TRP A 530 8.31 -6.75 28.18
C TRP A 530 7.58 -5.45 28.48
N ARG A 531 6.89 -5.32 29.62
CA ARG A 531 6.20 -4.06 29.95
C ARG A 531 7.16 -2.88 30.13
N GLN A 532 8.37 -3.12 30.64
CA GLN A 532 9.40 -2.07 30.78
C GLN A 532 9.99 -1.68 29.42
N GLN A 533 10.33 -2.67 28.60
CA GLN A 533 10.89 -2.45 27.27
C GLN A 533 9.91 -1.76 26.33
N THR A 534 8.63 -2.15 26.34
CA THR A 534 7.60 -1.50 25.54
C THR A 534 7.39 -0.05 25.99
N ALA A 535 7.43 0.24 27.29
CA ALA A 535 7.31 1.60 27.80
C ALA A 535 8.49 2.49 27.38
N GLU A 536 9.72 2.00 27.48
CA GLU A 536 10.91 2.73 27.01
C GLU A 536 10.83 3.04 25.50
N ALA A 537 10.28 2.11 24.71
CA ALA A 537 10.09 2.33 23.29
C ALA A 537 8.98 3.35 22.98
N VAL A 538 7.89 3.37 23.77
CA VAL A 538 6.87 4.43 23.70
C VAL A 538 7.50 5.80 24.00
N ASP A 539 8.29 5.92 25.06
CA ASP A 539 8.98 7.17 25.42
C ASP A 539 9.94 7.62 24.30
N THR A 540 10.63 6.66 23.66
CA THR A 540 11.51 6.92 22.51
C THR A 540 10.72 7.43 21.30
N LEU A 541 9.54 6.89 21.02
CA LEU A 541 8.66 7.34 19.94
C LEU A 541 8.14 8.75 20.20
N ILE A 542 7.64 9.02 21.41
CA ILE A 542 7.15 10.36 21.83
C ILE A 542 8.29 11.39 21.75
N GLY A 543 9.49 11.03 22.22
CA GLY A 543 10.67 11.88 22.20
C GLY A 543 11.33 12.02 20.83
N SER A 544 10.83 11.34 19.79
CA SER A 544 11.45 11.38 18.46
C SER A 544 11.33 12.76 17.79
N GLY A 545 10.27 13.51 18.05
CA GLY A 545 9.99 14.74 17.30
C GLY A 545 9.69 14.50 15.80
N ALA A 546 9.39 13.25 15.41
CA ALA A 546 9.10 12.85 14.04
C ALA A 546 7.71 12.20 13.89
N LEU A 547 6.88 12.24 14.95
CA LEU A 547 5.48 11.84 14.90
C LEU A 547 4.63 13.00 14.37
N THR A 548 3.57 12.68 13.62
CA THR A 548 2.51 13.65 13.29
C THR A 548 1.65 13.93 14.54
N ASP A 549 0.76 14.94 14.49
CA ASP A 549 -0.19 15.18 15.59
C ASP A 549 -1.08 13.95 15.87
N LEU A 550 -1.47 13.25 14.81
CA LEU A 550 -2.21 12.00 14.91
C LEU A 550 -1.36 10.90 15.54
N GLY A 551 -0.12 10.75 15.07
CA GLY A 551 0.85 9.81 15.62
C GLY A 551 1.13 10.04 17.10
N MET A 552 1.25 11.29 17.53
CA MET A 552 1.45 11.64 18.93
C MET A 552 0.28 11.15 19.79
N ARG A 553 -0.97 11.38 19.35
CA ARG A 553 -2.15 10.86 20.06
C ARG A 553 -2.21 9.33 20.05
N PHE A 554 -1.86 8.71 18.92
CA PHE A 554 -1.85 7.27 18.76
C PHE A 554 -0.84 6.61 19.72
N VAL A 555 0.41 7.09 19.72
CA VAL A 555 1.47 6.58 20.60
C VAL A 555 1.21 6.92 22.07
N ALA A 556 0.59 8.06 22.38
CA ALA A 556 0.17 8.36 23.75
C ALA A 556 -0.84 7.33 24.28
N SER A 557 -1.84 6.94 23.47
CA SER A 557 -2.81 5.90 23.83
C SER A 557 -2.15 4.52 24.00
N MET A 558 -1.16 4.17 23.15
CA MET A 558 -0.30 3.00 23.37
C MET A 558 0.38 3.07 24.75
N GLY A 559 0.92 4.25 25.10
CA GLY A 559 1.54 4.52 26.39
C GLY A 559 0.61 4.34 27.57
N GLU A 560 -0.64 4.81 27.48
CA GLU A 560 -1.66 4.63 28.52
C GLU A 560 -1.96 3.15 28.77
N THR A 561 -2.10 2.34 27.71
CA THR A 561 -2.28 0.89 27.83
C THR A 561 -1.09 0.26 28.57
N VAL A 562 0.14 0.56 28.16
CA VAL A 562 1.34 -0.03 28.77
C VAL A 562 1.56 0.45 30.21
N ALA A 563 1.31 1.73 30.50
CA ALA A 563 1.43 2.31 31.83
C ALA A 563 0.50 1.62 32.86
N SER A 564 -0.72 1.27 32.45
CA SER A 564 -1.63 0.49 33.31
C SER A 564 -1.04 -0.86 33.71
N ARG A 565 -0.26 -1.51 32.82
CA ARG A 565 0.40 -2.80 33.09
C ARG A 565 1.68 -2.66 33.90
N LEU A 566 2.39 -1.54 33.74
CA LEU A 566 3.56 -1.20 34.55
C LEU A 566 3.20 -1.09 36.04
N GLY A 567 2.04 -0.53 36.35
CA GLY A 567 1.54 -0.39 37.73
C GLY A 567 1.19 -1.70 38.42
N GLU A 568 1.09 -2.82 37.69
CA GLU A 568 0.76 -4.11 38.31
C GLU A 568 1.91 -4.67 39.15
N PRO A 569 1.65 -5.26 40.33
CA PRO A 569 2.71 -5.86 41.13
C PRO A 569 3.34 -7.06 40.41
N VAL A 570 4.65 -7.21 40.60
CA VAL A 570 5.47 -8.37 40.22
C VAL A 570 6.44 -8.65 41.36
N ALA A 571 6.89 -9.89 41.49
CA ALA A 571 7.91 -10.25 42.47
C ALA A 571 9.21 -9.43 42.26
N ALA A 572 9.83 -9.01 43.36
CA ALA A 572 10.99 -8.09 43.33
C ALA A 572 12.19 -8.67 42.57
N ASP A 573 12.43 -9.97 42.71
CA ASP A 573 13.48 -10.68 41.98
C ASP A 573 13.18 -10.77 40.47
N ALA A 574 11.90 -10.84 40.07
CA ALA A 574 11.48 -10.77 38.67
C ALA A 574 11.81 -9.41 38.06
N LEU A 575 11.46 -8.35 38.80
CA LEU A 575 11.73 -6.98 38.39
C LEU A 575 13.24 -6.72 38.26
N LEU A 576 14.03 -7.18 39.22
CA LEU A 576 15.49 -7.07 39.18
C LEU A 576 16.08 -7.85 38.00
N SER A 577 15.57 -9.05 37.69
CA SER A 577 16.00 -9.83 36.52
C SER A 577 15.68 -9.13 35.20
N ALA A 578 14.47 -8.56 35.09
CA ALA A 578 14.06 -7.76 33.94
C ALA A 578 14.95 -6.52 33.74
N GLN A 579 15.17 -5.74 34.81
CA GLN A 579 16.00 -4.53 34.79
C GLN A 579 17.46 -4.82 34.43
N ARG A 580 18.03 -5.91 34.97
CA ARG A 580 19.39 -6.35 34.59
C ARG A 580 19.46 -6.68 33.11
N THR A 581 18.52 -7.49 32.61
CA THR A 581 18.47 -7.87 31.20
C THR A 581 18.36 -6.66 30.27
N ALA A 582 17.52 -5.68 30.63
CA ALA A 582 17.34 -4.45 29.86
C ALA A 582 18.61 -3.57 29.88
N ARG A 583 19.26 -3.42 31.04
CA ARG A 583 20.52 -2.68 31.18
C ARG A 583 21.64 -3.35 30.38
N ASP A 584 21.83 -4.65 30.54
CA ASP A 584 22.87 -5.40 29.83
C ASP A 584 22.68 -5.30 28.31
N HIS A 585 21.42 -5.32 27.84
CA HIS A 585 21.10 -5.07 26.45
C HIS A 585 21.47 -3.64 26.04
N LYS A 586 21.04 -2.63 26.79
CA LYS A 586 21.27 -1.21 26.47
C LYS A 586 22.76 -0.86 26.46
N VAL A 587 23.52 -1.31 27.46
CA VAL A 587 24.98 -1.12 27.53
C VAL A 587 25.67 -1.75 26.33
N ARG A 588 25.30 -2.99 25.98
CA ARG A 588 25.89 -3.70 24.83
C ARG A 588 25.64 -2.98 23.50
N ILE A 589 24.49 -2.33 23.34
CA ILE A 589 24.10 -1.72 22.05
C ILE A 589 24.48 -0.24 21.96
N THR A 590 24.31 0.52 23.03
CA THR A 590 24.48 1.98 23.02
C THR A 590 25.82 2.45 23.60
N GLY A 591 26.52 1.61 24.36
CA GLY A 591 27.74 2.00 25.09
C GLY A 591 27.49 3.01 26.22
N LEU A 592 26.23 3.29 26.56
CA LEU A 592 25.81 4.20 27.62
C LEU A 592 25.27 3.38 28.80
N ASP A 593 25.67 3.76 30.02
CA ASP A 593 25.31 3.11 31.30
C ASP A 593 24.00 3.68 31.89
#